data_AF-A0A506V8N8-F1
#
_entry.id   AF-A0A506V8N8-F1
#
_cell.length_a   1.000
_cell.length_b   1.000
_cell.length_c   1.000
_cell.angle_alpha   90.00
_cell.angle_beta   90.00
_cell.angle_gamma   90.00
#
_symmetry.space_group_name_H-M   'P 1'
#
loop_
_entity.id
_entity.type
_entity.pdbx_description
1 polymer ?
#
loop_
_entity_poly.entity_id
_entity_poly.type
_entity_poly.pdbx_seq_one_letter_code
_entity_poly.pdbx_strand_id
1 'polypeptide(L)'
;MQPHYLKNPLPLGQHDFAIIDRMQHPDIDKSWPVLEMVSPMLQPQAPLYPWLLPLKEMKADGWQTLMQQLGQATSSDVPPLCKLVFRSDCSAQEIRSSLIKAMLFTNEKHQNHIIRYYDPRVLIHFFWMFTWKELMAFLPVNQITHWTLWIEGQWHSLEYRSSQSGSADAESGNTPPFSRLQNIGLINSVLTEMKIVSNIQERQRCSREIEKLLNQGRGLGLEHDDDLIIFACSALTRSPDFWRAPVIQNLLKYANNKPGIFFRTVRNLSDIQWQEIVIQSGR
;
A
#
# COMPACT_ATOMS: atom_id res chain seq x y z
N MET A 1 3.96 9.69 -18.03
CA MET A 1 4.95 9.39 -16.96
C MET A 1 4.50 8.13 -16.25
N GLN A 2 5.41 7.17 -16.08
CA GLN A 2 5.14 5.93 -15.34
C GLN A 2 6.20 5.76 -14.24
N PRO A 3 5.84 5.15 -13.10
CA PRO A 3 6.80 4.84 -12.07
C PRO A 3 7.77 3.77 -12.56
N HIS A 4 9.05 4.02 -12.36
CA HIS A 4 10.13 3.13 -12.73
C HIS A 4 10.91 2.75 -11.47
N TYR A 5 10.86 1.47 -11.10
CA TYR A 5 11.69 0.94 -10.02
C TYR A 5 13.14 0.82 -10.48
N LEU A 6 14.05 1.33 -9.66
CA LEU A 6 15.47 1.18 -9.87
C LEU A 6 15.89 -0.27 -9.60
N LYS A 7 16.93 -0.72 -10.32
CA LYS A 7 17.50 -2.07 -10.12
C LYS A 7 18.05 -2.25 -8.71
N ASN A 8 18.67 -1.21 -8.17
CA ASN A 8 19.15 -1.14 -6.80
C ASN A 8 18.51 0.08 -6.13
N PRO A 9 18.17 0.01 -4.84
CA PRO A 9 17.70 1.18 -4.12
C PRO A 9 18.77 2.28 -4.12
N LEU A 10 18.33 3.53 -4.11
CA LEU A 10 19.21 4.66 -3.85
C LEU A 10 19.83 4.50 -2.47
N PRO A 11 21.13 4.84 -2.31
CA PRO A 11 21.74 4.91 -1.00
C PRO A 11 20.92 5.80 -0.07
N LEU A 12 20.60 5.31 1.13
CA LEU A 12 19.68 6.01 2.03
C LEU A 12 20.15 7.42 2.39
N GLY A 13 21.48 7.62 2.48
CA GLY A 13 22.08 8.93 2.71
C GLY A 13 21.95 9.95 1.57
N GLN A 14 21.38 9.58 0.41
CA GLN A 14 21.12 10.50 -0.70
C GLN A 14 19.70 11.09 -0.70
N HIS A 15 18.91 10.80 0.34
CA HIS A 15 17.55 11.33 0.48
C HIS A 15 17.55 12.61 1.32
N ASP A 16 16.52 13.43 1.14
CA ASP A 16 16.40 14.73 1.81
C ASP A 16 15.46 14.64 3.02
N PHE A 17 14.53 13.70 2.98
CA PHE A 17 13.47 13.57 3.98
C PHE A 17 13.19 12.10 4.33
N ALA A 18 12.76 11.87 5.56
CA ALA A 18 12.22 10.60 6.04
C ALA A 18 10.87 10.82 6.73
N ILE A 19 9.99 9.81 6.66
CA ILE A 19 8.74 9.78 7.41
C ILE A 19 8.85 8.75 8.55
N ILE A 20 8.55 9.19 9.76
CA ILE A 20 8.50 8.36 10.97
C ILE A 20 7.04 8.13 11.33
N ASP A 21 6.64 6.87 11.42
CA ASP A 21 5.32 6.50 11.97
C ASP A 21 5.38 6.66 13.50
N ARG A 22 4.91 7.80 13.99
CA ARG A 22 4.89 8.17 15.40
C ARG A 22 4.16 7.15 16.28
N MET A 23 3.16 6.45 15.73
CA MET A 23 2.45 5.41 16.47
C MET A 23 3.32 4.19 16.76
N GLN A 24 4.23 3.86 15.83
CA GLN A 24 5.18 2.75 16.00
C GLN A 24 6.43 3.19 16.78
N HIS A 25 6.80 4.46 16.65
CA HIS A 25 8.03 5.02 17.23
C HIS A 25 7.77 6.37 17.90
N PRO A 26 7.08 6.39 19.06
CA PRO A 26 6.76 7.63 19.76
C PRO A 26 7.97 8.26 20.47
N ASP A 27 8.99 7.45 20.79
CA ASP A 27 10.13 7.84 21.63
C ASP A 27 11.42 8.02 20.83
N ILE A 28 11.40 8.95 19.87
CA ILE A 28 12.63 9.35 19.16
C ILE A 28 13.44 10.37 19.98
N ASP A 29 14.71 10.55 19.61
CA ASP A 29 15.57 11.56 20.20
C ASP A 29 14.99 12.97 19.99
N LYS A 30 14.75 13.66 21.11
CA LYS A 30 14.15 15.01 21.15
C LYS A 30 15.00 16.08 20.45
N SER A 31 16.27 15.79 20.17
CA SER A 31 17.15 16.68 19.43
C SER A 31 16.93 16.64 17.92
N TRP A 32 16.17 15.67 17.40
CA TRP A 32 15.92 15.54 15.98
C TRP A 32 14.95 16.63 15.47
N PRO A 33 15.21 17.22 14.29
CA PRO A 33 14.43 18.33 13.74
C PRO A 33 13.10 17.86 13.12
N VAL A 34 12.30 17.07 13.85
CA VAL A 34 11.04 16.54 13.34
C VAL A 34 9.97 17.62 13.25
N LEU A 35 9.18 17.54 12.18
CA LEU A 35 8.02 18.38 11.95
C LEU A 35 6.74 17.53 11.99
N GLU A 36 5.74 17.94 12.77
CA GLU A 36 4.47 17.22 12.86
C GLU A 36 3.68 17.31 11.55
N MET A 37 3.31 16.15 11.00
CA MET A 37 2.47 16.08 9.81
C MET A 37 1.00 15.95 10.22
N VAL A 38 0.46 16.95 10.91
CA VAL A 38 -0.94 16.99 11.32
C VAL A 38 -1.59 18.29 10.88
N SER A 39 -2.80 18.21 10.34
CA SER A 39 -3.61 19.40 10.03
C SER A 39 -4.01 20.11 11.32
N PRO A 40 -4.07 21.46 11.36
CA PRO A 40 -4.57 22.20 12.53
C PRO A 40 -5.92 21.69 13.07
N MET A 41 -6.81 21.21 12.19
CA MET A 41 -8.12 20.68 12.57
C MET A 41 -8.05 19.33 13.31
N LEU A 42 -6.91 18.64 13.25
CA LEU A 42 -6.69 17.29 13.79
C LEU A 42 -5.66 17.28 14.93
N GLN A 43 -5.28 18.46 15.43
CA GLN A 43 -4.27 18.64 16.49
C GLN A 43 -4.51 17.79 17.76
N PRO A 44 -5.74 17.64 18.28
CA PRO A 44 -5.98 16.75 19.43
C PRO A 44 -5.58 15.29 19.18
N GLN A 45 -5.45 14.89 17.92
CA GLN A 45 -5.08 13.55 17.48
C GLN A 45 -3.65 13.51 16.90
N ALA A 46 -2.84 14.55 17.08
CA ALA A 46 -1.46 14.65 16.58
C ALA A 46 -0.59 13.39 16.83
N PRO A 47 -0.72 12.66 17.97
CA PRO A 47 0.02 11.41 18.17
C PRO A 47 -0.26 10.31 17.14
N LEU A 48 -1.41 10.35 16.45
CA LEU A 48 -1.79 9.37 15.42
C LEU A 48 -1.16 9.64 14.06
N TYR A 49 -0.52 10.80 13.88
CA TYR A 49 0.02 11.26 12.61
C TYR A 49 1.55 11.19 12.59
N PRO A 50 2.16 10.98 11.40
CA PRO A 50 3.59 10.79 11.32
C PRO A 50 4.37 12.09 11.54
N TRP A 51 5.67 11.94 11.72
CA TRP A 51 6.62 13.04 11.65
C TRP A 51 7.33 13.06 10.30
N LEU A 52 7.59 14.26 9.80
CA LEU A 52 8.55 14.51 8.72
C LEU A 52 9.90 14.84 9.36
N LEU A 53 10.95 14.15 8.94
CA LEU A 53 12.33 14.41 9.37
C LEU A 53 13.15 14.95 8.18
N PRO A 54 13.51 16.25 8.17
CA PRO A 54 14.46 16.82 7.22
C PRO A 54 15.86 16.30 7.54
N LEU A 55 16.37 15.42 6.69
CA LEU A 55 17.60 14.68 6.92
C LEU A 55 18.85 15.59 6.94
N LYS A 56 18.85 16.63 6.10
CA LYS A 56 19.95 17.60 6.01
C LYS A 56 20.05 18.55 7.20
N GLU A 57 19.00 18.66 8.01
CA GLU A 57 18.97 19.52 9.20
C GLU A 57 19.40 18.77 10.46
N MET A 58 19.63 17.45 10.36
CA MET A 58 20.07 16.63 11.48
C MET A 58 21.50 16.95 11.89
N LYS A 59 21.77 16.87 13.21
CA LYS A 59 23.14 16.84 13.73
C LYS A 59 23.85 15.56 13.30
N ALA A 60 25.17 15.62 13.16
CA ALA A 60 26.00 14.50 12.70
C ALA A 60 25.75 13.20 13.50
N ASP A 61 25.72 13.28 14.83
CA ASP A 61 25.55 12.09 15.69
C ASP A 61 24.17 11.44 15.51
N GLY A 62 23.11 12.25 15.40
CA GLY A 62 21.75 11.78 15.14
C GLY A 62 21.62 11.18 13.74
N TRP A 63 22.23 11.81 12.73
CA TRP A 63 22.28 11.30 11.37
C TRP A 63 22.99 9.95 11.28
N GLN A 64 24.16 9.81 11.91
CA GLN A 64 24.90 8.55 11.95
C GLN A 64 24.09 7.44 12.62
N THR A 65 23.46 7.75 13.76
CA THR A 65 22.58 6.82 14.48
C THR A 65 21.42 6.34 13.59
N LEU A 66 20.74 7.28 12.92
CA LEU A 66 19.66 6.95 12.00
C LEU A 66 20.15 6.07 10.85
N MET A 67 21.23 6.46 10.17
CA MET A 67 21.76 5.69 9.04
C MET A 67 22.20 4.28 9.45
N GLN A 68 22.77 4.13 10.65
CA GLN A 68 23.10 2.81 11.19
C GLN A 68 21.84 1.96 11.40
N GLN A 69 20.78 2.53 12.00
CA GLN A 69 19.52 1.83 12.20
C GLN A 69 18.86 1.42 10.87
N LEU A 70 18.82 2.33 9.89
CA LEU A 70 18.22 2.02 8.59
C LEU A 70 19.03 0.97 7.80
N GLY A 71 20.36 0.93 7.99
CA GLY A 71 21.25 -0.05 7.36
C GLY A 71 21.28 -1.42 8.04
N GLN A 72 20.95 -1.50 9.34
CA GLN A 72 20.85 -2.75 10.09
C GLN A 72 19.54 -3.49 9.88
N ALA A 73 18.52 -2.82 9.34
CA ALA A 73 17.28 -3.47 8.92
C ALA A 73 17.59 -4.49 7.82
N THR A 74 17.48 -5.77 8.16
CA THR A 74 17.88 -6.90 7.31
C THR A 74 16.73 -7.89 7.06
N SER A 75 15.61 -7.74 7.76
CA SER A 75 14.43 -8.60 7.64
C SER A 75 13.15 -7.87 8.02
N SER A 76 12.00 -8.50 7.78
CA SER A 76 10.68 -8.03 8.20
C SER A 76 10.51 -7.91 9.72
N ASP A 77 11.30 -8.69 10.48
CA ASP A 77 11.10 -8.88 11.92
C ASP A 77 11.68 -7.73 12.75
N VAL A 78 12.67 -7.04 12.20
CA VAL A 78 13.25 -5.82 12.79
C VAL A 78 13.12 -4.70 11.76
N PRO A 79 11.93 -4.10 11.63
CA PRO A 79 11.73 -3.03 10.68
C PRO A 79 12.56 -1.79 11.04
N PRO A 80 12.99 -1.00 10.04
CA PRO A 80 13.67 0.25 10.29
C PRO A 80 12.72 1.28 10.93
N LEU A 81 13.31 2.22 11.67
CA LEU A 81 12.62 3.36 12.29
C LEU A 81 11.78 4.16 11.28
N CYS A 82 12.37 4.44 10.12
CA CYS A 82 11.70 5.05 8.99
C CYS A 82 11.52 3.99 7.92
N LYS A 83 10.31 3.81 7.40
CA LYS A 83 10.03 2.89 6.29
C LYS A 83 9.86 3.59 4.95
N LEU A 84 9.88 4.93 4.98
CA LEU A 84 9.68 5.79 3.83
C LEU A 84 10.69 6.94 3.88
N VAL A 85 11.54 7.01 2.86
CA VAL A 85 12.48 8.12 2.64
C VAL A 85 12.35 8.60 1.21
N PHE A 86 12.58 9.89 0.97
CA PHE A 86 12.36 10.47 -0.36
C PHE A 86 13.26 11.68 -0.62
N ARG A 87 13.43 11.99 -1.90
CA ARG A 87 14.25 13.10 -2.39
C ARG A 87 13.36 14.20 -2.96
N SER A 88 13.56 15.45 -2.53
CA SER A 88 12.81 16.61 -2.97
C SER A 88 13.65 17.87 -2.85
N ASP A 89 13.59 18.73 -3.85
CA ASP A 89 14.28 20.03 -3.84
C ASP A 89 13.43 21.12 -3.15
N CYS A 90 12.21 20.80 -2.70
CA CYS A 90 11.37 21.71 -1.93
C CYS A 90 11.91 21.90 -0.51
N SER A 91 11.58 23.05 0.09
CA SER A 91 11.86 23.27 1.52
C SER A 91 11.06 22.32 2.41
N ALA A 92 11.55 22.09 3.63
CA ALA A 92 10.89 21.23 4.61
C ALA A 92 9.43 21.64 4.89
N GLN A 93 9.15 22.95 4.92
CA GLN A 93 7.81 23.46 5.19
C GLN A 93 6.86 23.32 3.99
N GLU A 94 7.35 23.53 2.77
CA GLU A 94 6.58 23.33 1.55
C GLU A 94 6.17 21.86 1.41
N ILE A 95 7.15 20.95 1.51
CA ILE A 95 6.87 19.52 1.33
C ILE A 95 5.99 19.00 2.46
N ARG A 96 6.21 19.43 3.71
CA ARG A 96 5.33 19.13 4.84
C ARG A 96 3.89 19.54 4.55
N SER A 97 3.68 20.76 4.05
CA SER A 97 2.34 21.26 3.77
C SER A 97 1.65 20.45 2.67
N SER A 98 2.37 20.09 1.61
CA SER A 98 1.85 19.24 0.53
C SER A 98 1.52 17.83 1.04
N LEU A 99 2.39 17.25 1.85
CA LEU A 99 2.21 15.94 2.46
C LEU A 99 1.03 15.91 3.45
N ILE A 100 0.81 16.96 4.23
CA ILE A 100 -0.37 17.06 5.12
C ILE A 100 -1.66 17.09 4.28
N LYS A 101 -1.69 17.88 3.21
CA LYS A 101 -2.85 17.93 2.29
C LYS A 101 -3.12 16.56 1.67
N ALA A 102 -2.08 15.84 1.30
CA ALA A 102 -2.17 14.52 0.68
C ALA A 102 -2.79 13.43 1.57
N MET A 103 -2.84 13.64 2.90
CA MET A 103 -3.51 12.70 3.79
C MET A 103 -5.03 12.86 3.76
N LEU A 104 -5.54 14.00 3.28
CA LEU A 104 -6.97 14.28 3.25
C LEU A 104 -7.53 13.91 1.88
N PHE A 105 -8.45 12.95 1.85
CA PHE A 105 -9.16 12.54 0.65
C PHE A 105 -10.65 12.73 0.81
N THR A 106 -11.28 13.43 -0.13
CA THR A 106 -12.73 13.62 -0.15
C THR A 106 -13.33 12.71 -1.21
N ASN A 107 -14.24 11.81 -0.80
CA ASN A 107 -14.89 10.88 -1.73
C ASN A 107 -16.02 11.56 -2.53
N GLU A 108 -16.64 10.81 -3.42
CA GLU A 108 -17.72 11.26 -4.31
C GLU A 108 -18.98 11.69 -3.53
N LYS A 109 -19.11 11.27 -2.26
CA LYS A 109 -20.19 11.64 -1.33
C LYS A 109 -19.81 12.81 -0.41
N HIS A 110 -18.73 13.53 -0.70
CA HIS A 110 -18.19 14.63 0.12
C HIS A 110 -17.81 14.25 1.55
N GLN A 111 -17.48 12.97 1.79
CA GLN A 111 -16.97 12.51 3.07
C GLN A 111 -15.44 12.54 3.04
N ASN A 112 -14.86 13.03 4.14
CA ASN A 112 -13.42 13.11 4.29
C ASN A 112 -12.87 11.82 4.90
N HIS A 113 -11.76 11.34 4.32
CA HIS A 113 -11.04 10.14 4.71
C HIS A 113 -9.56 10.49 4.93
N ILE A 114 -8.91 9.74 5.81
CA ILE A 114 -7.47 9.85 6.04
C ILE A 114 -6.75 8.75 5.26
N ILE A 115 -5.89 9.16 4.33
CA ILE A 115 -5.03 8.25 3.57
C ILE A 115 -3.70 8.08 4.30
N ARG A 116 -3.38 6.82 4.61
CA ARG A 116 -2.10 6.41 5.24
C ARG A 116 -1.00 6.16 4.22
N TYR A 117 -0.76 7.09 3.29
CA TYR A 117 0.29 6.94 2.28
C TYR A 117 1.70 6.82 2.88
N TYR A 118 1.87 7.21 4.14
CA TYR A 118 3.15 7.06 4.84
C TYR A 118 3.46 5.61 5.24
N ASP A 119 2.49 4.69 5.17
CA ASP A 119 2.76 3.26 5.21
C ASP A 119 3.17 2.79 3.80
N PRO A 120 4.40 2.27 3.60
CA PRO A 120 4.84 1.79 2.30
C PRO A 120 3.96 0.69 1.70
N ARG A 121 3.32 -0.12 2.55
CA ARG A 121 2.37 -1.16 2.11
C ARG A 121 1.09 -0.55 1.56
N VAL A 122 0.78 0.72 1.83
CA VAL A 122 -0.32 1.45 1.19
C VAL A 122 0.19 2.18 -0.04
N LEU A 123 1.29 2.92 0.10
CA LEU A 123 1.84 3.78 -0.95
C LEU A 123 2.19 3.02 -2.23
N ILE A 124 2.77 1.83 -2.11
CA ILE A 124 3.14 1.01 -3.26
C ILE A 124 1.94 0.73 -4.19
N HIS A 125 0.72 0.65 -3.64
CA HIS A 125 -0.47 0.39 -4.44
C HIS A 125 -0.86 1.58 -5.30
N PHE A 126 -0.64 2.80 -4.81
CA PHE A 126 -0.96 4.00 -5.57
C PHE A 126 -0.21 4.07 -6.89
N PHE A 127 1.07 3.66 -6.89
CA PHE A 127 1.91 3.71 -8.08
C PHE A 127 1.48 2.78 -9.21
N TRP A 128 0.69 1.74 -8.92
CA TRP A 128 0.20 0.85 -9.97
C TRP A 128 -1.31 0.99 -10.21
N MET A 129 -2.07 1.44 -9.20
CA MET A 129 -3.51 1.64 -9.28
C MET A 129 -3.88 2.89 -10.06
N PHE A 130 -3.10 3.96 -9.93
CA PHE A 130 -3.46 5.28 -10.43
C PHE A 130 -2.52 5.75 -11.53
N THR A 131 -3.08 6.51 -12.45
CA THR A 131 -2.34 7.26 -13.46
C THR A 131 -1.52 8.36 -12.80
N TRP A 132 -0.50 8.86 -13.49
CA TRP A 132 0.30 9.99 -13.01
C TRP A 132 -0.56 11.23 -12.71
N LYS A 133 -1.56 11.52 -13.55
CA LYS A 133 -2.45 12.67 -13.35
C LYS A 133 -3.32 12.52 -12.10
N GLU A 134 -3.88 11.33 -11.89
CA GLU A 134 -4.63 11.01 -10.67
C GLU A 134 -3.75 11.13 -9.42
N LEU A 135 -2.52 10.61 -9.48
CA LEU A 135 -1.56 10.73 -8.37
C LEU A 135 -1.21 12.18 -8.08
N MET A 136 -0.94 13.01 -9.08
CA MET A 136 -0.66 14.44 -8.89
C MET A 136 -1.81 15.20 -8.24
N ALA A 137 -3.05 14.73 -8.37
CA ALA A 137 -4.21 15.38 -7.77
C ALA A 137 -4.24 15.25 -6.24
N PHE A 138 -3.60 14.23 -5.66
CA PHE A 138 -3.63 14.00 -4.21
C PHE A 138 -2.26 13.78 -3.56
N LEU A 139 -1.22 13.35 -4.28
CA LEU A 139 0.14 13.18 -3.76
C LEU A 139 1.10 14.18 -4.42
N PRO A 140 2.11 14.68 -3.68
CA PRO A 140 3.12 15.59 -4.22
C PRO A 140 4.17 14.89 -5.07
N VAL A 141 3.75 14.00 -5.97
CA VAL A 141 4.64 13.21 -6.81
C VAL A 141 5.47 14.05 -7.77
N ASN A 142 5.02 15.26 -8.12
CA ASN A 142 5.78 16.22 -8.92
C ASN A 142 6.84 17.00 -8.10
N GLN A 143 6.73 17.02 -6.77
CA GLN A 143 7.71 17.66 -5.87
C GLN A 143 8.76 16.65 -5.39
N ILE A 144 8.50 15.35 -5.53
CA ILE A 144 9.35 14.27 -5.05
C ILE A 144 9.93 13.52 -6.26
N THR A 145 11.26 13.59 -6.41
CA THR A 145 11.95 12.97 -7.55
C THR A 145 12.12 11.47 -7.38
N HIS A 146 12.37 11.04 -6.13
CA HIS A 146 12.60 9.63 -5.80
C HIS A 146 11.88 9.27 -4.51
N TRP A 147 11.23 8.10 -4.53
CA TRP A 147 10.64 7.48 -3.36
C TRP A 147 11.39 6.20 -3.05
N THR A 148 11.73 5.98 -1.79
CA THR A 148 12.39 4.76 -1.33
C THR A 148 11.61 4.15 -0.17
N LEU A 149 11.15 2.93 -0.39
CA LEU A 149 10.18 2.21 0.41
C LEU A 149 10.84 1.00 1.05
N TRP A 150 10.62 0.78 2.36
CA TRP A 150 10.92 -0.49 3.01
C TRP A 150 9.71 -1.40 2.93
N ILE A 151 9.82 -2.49 2.16
CA ILE A 151 8.77 -3.48 1.96
C ILE A 151 9.40 -4.85 2.08
N GLU A 152 8.79 -5.73 2.89
CA GLU A 152 9.13 -7.16 2.92
C GLU A 152 10.63 -7.46 3.18
N GLY A 153 11.25 -6.63 4.02
CA GLY A 153 12.65 -6.80 4.41
C GLY A 153 13.65 -6.16 3.45
N GLN A 154 13.19 -5.38 2.46
CA GLN A 154 14.06 -4.79 1.45
C GLN A 154 13.71 -3.33 1.14
N TRP A 155 14.73 -2.56 0.76
CA TRP A 155 14.58 -1.20 0.25
C TRP A 155 14.35 -1.22 -1.26
N HIS A 156 13.31 -0.52 -1.71
CA HIS A 156 13.00 -0.34 -3.13
C HIS A 156 12.86 1.14 -3.45
N SER A 157 13.60 1.59 -4.45
CA SER A 157 13.51 2.97 -4.94
C SER A 157 12.79 3.04 -6.28
N LEU A 158 12.00 4.08 -6.47
CA LEU A 158 11.37 4.40 -7.74
C LEU A 158 11.47 5.88 -8.05
N GLU A 159 11.50 6.16 -9.35
CA GLU A 159 11.47 7.49 -9.95
C GLU A 159 10.35 7.56 -10.99
N TYR A 160 9.93 8.77 -11.35
CA TYR A 160 9.01 8.97 -12.47
C TYR A 160 9.77 9.44 -13.70
N ARG A 161 9.81 8.58 -14.72
CA ARG A 161 10.39 8.95 -16.02
C ARG A 161 9.35 9.62 -16.90
N SER A 162 9.73 10.72 -17.55
CA SER A 162 8.98 11.22 -18.71
C SER A 162 9.09 10.18 -19.82
N SER A 163 7.95 9.65 -20.27
CA SER A 163 7.92 8.78 -21.43
C SER A 163 8.17 9.66 -22.65
N GLN A 164 9.32 9.53 -23.30
CA GLN A 164 9.64 10.24 -24.54
C GLN A 164 8.82 9.75 -25.75
N SER A 165 7.87 8.82 -25.57
CA SER A 165 7.06 8.24 -26.62
C SER A 165 5.61 8.06 -26.18
N GLY A 166 4.68 8.48 -27.05
CA GLY A 166 3.30 8.03 -27.05
C GLY A 166 2.29 9.06 -26.57
N SER A 167 1.50 9.55 -27.53
CA SER A 167 0.19 10.21 -27.43
C SER A 167 -0.28 10.63 -26.05
N ALA A 168 -0.46 11.95 -25.91
CA ALA A 168 -1.34 12.53 -24.91
C ALA A 168 -2.79 12.08 -25.19
N ASP A 169 -3.13 10.86 -24.78
CA ASP A 169 -4.53 10.53 -24.59
C ASP A 169 -5.04 11.39 -23.43
N ALA A 170 -6.09 12.13 -23.77
CA ALA A 170 -6.85 12.98 -22.89
C ALA A 170 -7.63 12.11 -21.89
N GLU A 171 -6.91 11.38 -21.04
CA GLU A 171 -7.48 10.81 -19.83
C GLU A 171 -7.77 12.00 -18.91
N SER A 172 -9.07 12.26 -18.70
CA SER A 172 -9.57 13.27 -17.79
C SER A 172 -9.00 13.02 -16.39
N GLY A 173 -8.44 14.06 -15.78
CA GLY A 173 -7.91 14.02 -14.42
C GLY A 173 -9.04 13.97 -13.40
N ASN A 174 -9.68 12.81 -13.28
CA ASN A 174 -10.66 12.56 -12.24
C ASN A 174 -9.95 12.15 -10.94
N THR A 175 -10.57 12.43 -9.80
CA THR A 175 -10.11 11.89 -8.52
C THR A 175 -10.22 10.36 -8.58
N PRO A 176 -9.22 9.61 -8.08
CA PRO A 176 -9.28 8.17 -8.13
C PRO A 176 -10.52 7.64 -7.38
N PRO A 177 -11.23 6.63 -7.91
CA PRO A 177 -12.48 6.17 -7.32
C PRO A 177 -12.23 5.62 -5.92
N PHE A 178 -13.06 6.06 -4.97
CA PHE A 178 -12.89 5.68 -3.56
C PHE A 178 -12.95 4.15 -3.35
N SER A 179 -13.76 3.46 -4.15
CA SER A 179 -13.88 2.00 -4.11
C SER A 179 -12.56 1.26 -4.36
N ARG A 180 -11.67 1.80 -5.20
CA ARG A 180 -10.34 1.21 -5.44
C ARG A 180 -9.40 1.45 -4.27
N LEU A 181 -9.48 2.62 -3.61
CA LEU A 181 -8.73 2.89 -2.39
C LEU A 181 -9.13 1.93 -1.26
N GLN A 182 -10.43 1.62 -1.13
CA GLN A 182 -10.93 0.66 -0.14
C GLN A 182 -10.37 -0.76 -0.34
N ASN A 183 -10.02 -1.14 -1.58
CA ASN A 183 -9.40 -2.45 -1.84
C ASN A 183 -8.00 -2.59 -1.24
N ILE A 184 -7.29 -1.50 -0.94
CA ILE A 184 -5.90 -1.58 -0.46
C ILE A 184 -5.79 -2.33 0.87
N GLY A 185 -6.74 -2.13 1.78
CA GLY A 185 -6.79 -2.87 3.04
C GLY A 185 -6.96 -4.37 2.83
N LEU A 186 -7.88 -4.76 1.94
CA LEU A 186 -8.12 -6.16 1.56
C LEU A 186 -6.90 -6.78 0.85
N ILE A 187 -6.29 -6.05 -0.08
CA ILE A 187 -5.10 -6.51 -0.79
C ILE A 187 -3.96 -6.77 0.19
N ASN A 188 -3.70 -5.85 1.13
CA ASN A 188 -2.67 -6.05 2.14
C ASN A 188 -3.00 -7.21 3.10
N SER A 189 -4.27 -7.43 3.40
CA SER A 189 -4.70 -8.58 4.22
C SER A 189 -4.41 -9.90 3.50
N VAL A 190 -4.77 -10.02 2.22
CA VAL A 190 -4.46 -11.21 1.41
C VAL A 190 -2.94 -11.41 1.26
N LEU A 191 -2.18 -10.34 1.00
CA LEU A 191 -0.71 -10.41 0.92
C LEU A 191 -0.07 -10.86 2.24
N THR A 192 -0.68 -10.56 3.39
CA THR A 192 -0.18 -10.99 4.71
C THR A 192 -0.36 -12.50 4.93
N GLU A 193 -1.42 -13.09 4.38
CA GLU A 193 -1.67 -14.54 4.41
C GLU A 193 -0.76 -15.32 3.42
N MET A 194 -0.16 -14.62 2.47
CA MET A 194 0.74 -15.20 1.47
C MET A 194 2.19 -15.23 1.95
N LYS A 195 3.01 -16.09 1.34
CA LYS A 195 4.46 -16.06 1.54
C LYS A 195 5.03 -14.73 1.04
N ILE A 196 6.06 -14.23 1.73
CA ILE A 196 6.77 -12.99 1.39
C ILE A 196 7.24 -13.02 -0.07
N VAL A 197 6.95 -11.95 -0.81
CA VAL A 197 7.31 -11.75 -2.23
C VAL A 197 8.37 -10.66 -2.32
N SER A 198 9.64 -11.05 -2.14
CA SER A 198 10.78 -10.11 -2.12
C SER A 198 10.94 -9.30 -3.42
N ASN A 199 10.42 -9.81 -4.54
CA ASN A 199 10.47 -9.10 -5.81
C ASN A 199 9.31 -8.09 -5.94
N ILE A 200 9.64 -6.80 -6.07
CA ILE A 200 8.64 -5.73 -6.10
C ILE A 200 7.70 -5.81 -7.31
N GLN A 201 8.18 -6.24 -8.49
CA GLN A 201 7.36 -6.40 -9.68
C GLN A 201 6.39 -7.57 -9.54
N GLU A 202 6.85 -8.68 -8.96
CA GLU A 202 6.01 -9.83 -8.63
C GLU A 202 4.97 -9.47 -7.57
N ARG A 203 5.36 -8.73 -6.53
CA ARG A 203 4.43 -8.21 -5.51
C ARG A 203 3.35 -7.34 -6.16
N GLN A 204 3.72 -6.45 -7.08
CA GLN A 204 2.74 -5.63 -7.81
C GLN A 204 1.83 -6.47 -8.72
N ARG A 205 2.37 -7.47 -9.41
CA ARG A 205 1.58 -8.40 -10.22
C ARG A 205 0.57 -9.16 -9.36
N CYS A 206 1.02 -9.68 -8.22
CA CYS A 206 0.17 -10.35 -7.24
C CYS A 206 -0.92 -9.40 -6.71
N SER A 207 -0.56 -8.17 -6.35
CA SER A 207 -1.52 -7.14 -5.91
C SER A 207 -2.63 -6.86 -6.92
N ARG A 208 -2.29 -6.78 -8.22
CA ARG A 208 -3.26 -6.60 -9.32
C ARG A 208 -4.15 -7.82 -9.47
N GLU A 209 -3.61 -9.02 -9.30
CA GLU A 209 -4.40 -10.25 -9.37
C GLU A 209 -5.36 -10.37 -8.18
N ILE A 210 -4.92 -10.00 -6.98
CA ILE A 210 -5.80 -9.90 -5.80
C ILE A 210 -6.93 -8.90 -6.08
N GLU A 211 -6.65 -7.70 -6.60
CA GLU A 211 -7.71 -6.73 -6.92
C GLU A 211 -8.77 -7.32 -7.87
N LYS A 212 -8.35 -8.07 -8.90
CA LYS A 212 -9.29 -8.75 -9.81
C LYS A 212 -10.12 -9.81 -9.08
N LEU A 213 -9.50 -10.62 -8.22
CA LEU A 213 -10.18 -11.66 -7.46
C LEU A 213 -11.17 -11.08 -6.44
N LEU A 214 -10.83 -9.97 -5.80
CA LEU A 214 -11.76 -9.24 -4.92
C LEU A 214 -12.97 -8.74 -5.71
N ASN A 215 -12.76 -8.17 -6.90
CA ASN A 215 -13.85 -7.74 -7.76
C ASN A 215 -14.69 -8.92 -8.27
N GLN A 216 -14.06 -10.06 -8.57
CA GLN A 216 -14.75 -11.30 -8.94
C GLN A 216 -15.62 -11.81 -7.79
N GLY A 217 -15.09 -11.87 -6.56
CA GLY A 217 -15.85 -12.26 -5.37
C GLY A 217 -17.07 -11.37 -5.14
N ARG A 218 -16.92 -10.04 -5.29
CA ARG A 218 -18.05 -9.09 -5.24
C ARG A 218 -19.06 -9.34 -6.35
N GLY A 219 -18.61 -9.61 -7.58
CA GLY A 219 -19.48 -9.98 -8.69
C GLY A 219 -20.26 -11.28 -8.45
N LEU A 220 -19.80 -12.14 -7.53
CA LEU A 220 -20.47 -13.36 -7.08
C LEU A 220 -21.33 -13.16 -5.82
N GLY A 221 -21.49 -11.92 -5.34
CA GLY A 221 -22.36 -11.56 -4.21
C GLY A 221 -21.66 -11.58 -2.83
N LEU A 222 -20.33 -11.64 -2.78
CA LEU A 222 -19.59 -11.51 -1.52
C LEU A 222 -19.38 -10.03 -1.19
N GLU A 223 -19.88 -9.58 -0.04
CA GLU A 223 -19.73 -8.18 0.41
C GLU A 223 -18.84 -8.04 1.65
N HIS A 224 -18.71 -9.10 2.45
CA HIS A 224 -17.95 -9.06 3.70
C HIS A 224 -16.45 -9.25 3.45
N ASP A 225 -15.63 -8.47 4.14
CA ASP A 225 -14.17 -8.45 3.97
C ASP A 225 -13.53 -9.83 4.14
N ASP A 226 -13.86 -10.57 5.21
CA ASP A 226 -13.31 -11.92 5.43
C ASP A 226 -13.70 -12.91 4.32
N ASP A 227 -14.90 -12.77 3.75
CA ASP A 227 -15.36 -13.64 2.66
C ASP A 227 -14.55 -13.35 1.39
N LEU A 228 -14.30 -12.06 1.10
CA LEU A 228 -13.48 -11.63 -0.03
C LEU A 228 -12.01 -12.02 0.13
N ILE A 229 -11.46 -11.90 1.34
CA ILE A 229 -10.08 -12.28 1.65
C ILE A 229 -9.89 -13.78 1.45
N ILE A 230 -10.75 -14.64 2.03
CA ILE A 230 -10.59 -16.09 1.86
C ILE A 230 -10.83 -16.52 0.41
N PHE A 231 -11.71 -15.83 -0.32
CA PHE A 231 -11.97 -16.10 -1.72
C PHE A 231 -10.71 -15.87 -2.55
N ALA A 232 -10.08 -14.69 -2.39
CA ALA A 232 -8.84 -14.37 -3.08
C ALA A 232 -7.69 -15.31 -2.66
N CYS A 233 -7.54 -15.59 -1.37
CA CYS A 233 -6.52 -16.53 -0.88
C CYS A 233 -6.70 -17.93 -1.48
N SER A 234 -7.93 -18.44 -1.54
CA SER A 234 -8.24 -19.76 -2.08
C SER A 234 -7.95 -19.84 -3.58
N ALA A 235 -8.29 -18.80 -4.34
CA ALA A 235 -7.98 -18.72 -5.77
C ALA A 235 -6.46 -18.72 -6.04
N LEU A 236 -5.69 -18.02 -5.20
CA LEU A 236 -4.24 -17.91 -5.37
C LEU A 236 -3.47 -19.15 -4.91
N THR A 237 -3.95 -19.86 -3.89
CA THR A 237 -3.20 -20.95 -3.25
C THR A 237 -3.70 -22.35 -3.56
N ARG A 238 -4.98 -22.50 -3.96
CA ARG A 238 -5.60 -23.82 -4.21
C ARG A 238 -5.91 -24.04 -5.69
N SER A 239 -6.75 -23.20 -6.29
CA SER A 239 -7.09 -23.27 -7.73
C SER A 239 -7.70 -21.95 -8.21
N PRO A 240 -7.20 -21.32 -9.30
CA PRO A 240 -7.70 -20.03 -9.79
C PRO A 240 -9.20 -20.00 -10.10
N ASP A 241 -9.75 -21.15 -10.52
CA ASP A 241 -11.15 -21.31 -10.94
C ASP A 241 -11.99 -22.13 -9.96
N PHE A 242 -11.52 -22.34 -8.71
CA PHE A 242 -12.23 -23.16 -7.71
C PHE A 242 -13.71 -22.77 -7.52
N TRP A 243 -13.99 -21.48 -7.69
CA TRP A 243 -15.32 -20.88 -7.56
C TRP A 243 -16.30 -21.36 -8.62
N ARG A 244 -15.86 -21.96 -9.73
CA ARG A 244 -16.72 -22.58 -10.75
C ARG A 244 -17.27 -23.94 -10.34
N ALA A 245 -16.67 -24.61 -9.35
CA ALA A 245 -17.15 -25.90 -8.89
C ALA A 245 -18.61 -25.80 -8.39
N PRO A 246 -19.50 -26.74 -8.74
CA PRO A 246 -20.92 -26.68 -8.35
C PRO A 246 -21.15 -26.53 -6.84
N VAL A 247 -20.34 -27.18 -6.01
CA VAL A 247 -20.41 -27.07 -4.55
C VAL A 247 -20.11 -25.65 -4.06
N ILE A 248 -19.13 -24.97 -4.66
CA ILE A 248 -18.78 -23.59 -4.32
C ILE A 248 -19.81 -22.61 -4.87
N GLN A 249 -20.34 -22.83 -6.08
CA GLN A 249 -21.43 -22.02 -6.63
C GLN A 249 -22.69 -22.07 -5.74
N ASN A 250 -23.03 -23.23 -5.21
CA ASN A 250 -24.14 -23.37 -4.26
C ASN A 250 -23.84 -22.65 -2.93
N LEU A 251 -22.59 -22.74 -2.45
CA LEU A 251 -22.17 -22.01 -1.26
C LEU A 251 -22.22 -20.48 -1.46
N LEU A 252 -21.76 -19.97 -2.60
CA LEU A 252 -21.82 -18.54 -2.96
C LEU A 252 -23.26 -18.03 -2.98
N LYS A 253 -24.18 -18.79 -3.61
CA LYS A 253 -25.61 -18.47 -3.59
C LYS A 253 -26.19 -18.46 -2.18
N TYR A 254 -25.78 -19.40 -1.33
CA TYR A 254 -26.24 -19.49 0.06
C TYR A 254 -25.69 -18.36 0.95
N ALA A 255 -24.43 -17.97 0.72
CA ALA A 255 -23.72 -16.93 1.44
C ALA A 255 -24.10 -15.51 1.01
N ASN A 256 -24.74 -15.35 -0.14
CA ASN A 256 -25.26 -14.06 -0.60
C ASN A 256 -26.15 -13.42 0.48
N ASN A 257 -25.88 -12.15 0.82
CA ASN A 257 -26.51 -11.41 1.93
C ASN A 257 -26.36 -12.05 3.33
N LYS A 258 -25.40 -12.97 3.53
CA LYS A 258 -25.08 -13.57 4.83
C LYS A 258 -23.58 -13.42 5.15
N PRO A 259 -23.18 -12.26 5.68
CA PRO A 259 -21.79 -11.93 5.95
C PRO A 259 -21.05 -13.01 6.75
N GLY A 260 -19.87 -13.42 6.28
CA GLY A 260 -18.96 -14.32 6.97
C GLY A 260 -19.28 -15.82 6.83
N ILE A 261 -20.39 -16.19 6.17
CA ILE A 261 -20.75 -17.60 5.96
C ILE A 261 -19.78 -18.27 5.00
N PHE A 262 -19.37 -17.58 3.93
CA PHE A 262 -18.44 -18.13 2.96
C PHE A 262 -17.10 -18.42 3.63
N PHE A 263 -16.55 -17.44 4.37
CA PHE A 263 -15.36 -17.55 5.20
C PHE A 263 -15.38 -18.75 6.12
N ARG A 264 -16.40 -18.85 6.98
CA ARG A 264 -16.51 -19.94 7.96
C ARG A 264 -16.57 -21.30 7.30
N THR A 265 -17.26 -21.41 6.17
CA THR A 265 -17.43 -22.69 5.47
C THR A 265 -16.14 -23.09 4.77
N VAL A 266 -15.55 -22.19 3.99
CA VAL A 266 -14.32 -22.44 3.21
C VAL A 266 -13.13 -22.73 4.13
N ARG A 267 -13.00 -22.02 5.25
CA ARG A 267 -11.94 -22.23 6.24
C ARG A 267 -11.97 -23.64 6.87
N ASN A 268 -13.15 -24.25 6.96
CA ASN A 268 -13.35 -25.57 7.57
C ASN A 268 -13.30 -26.72 6.56
N LEU A 269 -13.01 -26.45 5.28
CA LEU A 269 -12.83 -27.50 4.30
C LEU A 269 -11.53 -28.26 4.56
N SER A 270 -11.63 -29.58 4.64
CA SER A 270 -10.49 -30.49 4.67
C SER A 270 -9.76 -30.53 3.31
N ASP A 271 -8.51 -30.99 3.30
CA ASP A 271 -7.75 -31.14 2.05
C ASP A 271 -8.41 -32.10 1.05
N ILE A 272 -9.12 -33.13 1.53
CA ILE A 272 -9.88 -34.06 0.68
C ILE A 272 -11.01 -33.32 -0.04
N GLN A 273 -11.78 -32.51 0.69
CA GLN A 273 -12.85 -31.70 0.10
C GLN A 273 -12.29 -30.67 -0.90
N TRP A 274 -11.13 -30.10 -0.63
CA TRP A 274 -10.44 -29.22 -1.58
C TRP A 274 -10.04 -29.94 -2.87
N GLN A 275 -9.52 -31.18 -2.78
CA GLN A 275 -9.18 -31.96 -3.97
C GLN A 275 -10.41 -32.22 -4.85
N GLU A 276 -11.55 -32.55 -4.24
CA GLU A 276 -12.81 -32.73 -4.98
C GLU A 276 -13.26 -31.44 -5.69
N ILE A 277 -13.18 -30.29 -5.00
CA ILE A 277 -13.48 -28.98 -5.58
C ILE A 277 -12.58 -28.69 -6.79
N VAL A 278 -11.27 -28.95 -6.66
CA VAL A 278 -10.31 -28.71 -7.75
C VAL A 278 -10.64 -29.55 -8.98
N ILE A 279 -10.94 -30.84 -8.80
CA ILE A 279 -11.33 -31.74 -9.91
C ILE A 279 -12.61 -31.24 -10.61
N GLN A 280 -13.58 -30.74 -9.86
CA GLN A 280 -14.83 -30.21 -10.40
C GLN A 280 -14.63 -28.88 -11.13
N SER A 281 -13.65 -28.06 -10.72
CA SER A 281 -13.37 -26.75 -11.31
C SER A 281 -12.57 -26.78 -12.62
N GLY A 282 -11.89 -27.90 -12.91
CA GLY A 282 -11.06 -28.09 -14.12
C GLY A 282 -11.79 -28.73 -15.30
N ARG A 283 -13.12 -28.91 -15.21
CA ARG A 283 -14.01 -29.33 -16.30
C ARG A 283 -14.76 -28.12 -16.84
#